data_AF-A0A7G9GBV4-F1
#
_entry.id   AF-A0A7G9GBV4-F1
#
_cell.length_a   1.000
_cell.length_b   1.000
_cell.length_c   1.000
_cell.angle_alpha   90.00
_cell.angle_beta   90.00
_cell.angle_gamma   90.00
#
_symmetry.space_group_name_H-M   'P 1'
#
loop_
_entity.id
_entity.type
_entity.pdbx_description
1 polymer ?
#
loop_
_entity_poly.entity_id
_entity_poly.type
_entity_poly.pdbx_seq_one_letter_code
_entity_poly.pdbx_strand_id
1 'polypeptide(L)' 'MDKFAENLNNICTAAIPYVWVLVVVALMVTGIMLIIPSERVHHSALKALPFIVLGSIIAMGAVYLGKWLTGLIAF' A
#
# COMPACT_ATOMS: atom_id res chain seq x y z
N MET A 1 15.31 -21.49 14.45
CA MET A 1 14.71 -20.32 13.80
C MET A 1 15.83 -19.51 13.21
N ASP A 2 16.09 -19.71 11.93
CA ASP A 2 17.18 -19.03 11.24
C ASP A 2 16.93 -17.52 11.27
N LYS A 3 17.88 -16.76 11.81
CA LYS A 3 17.90 -15.29 11.88
C LYS A 3 17.40 -14.61 10.59
N PHE A 4 17.60 -15.28 9.46
CA PHE A 4 17.12 -14.87 8.15
C PHE A 4 15.59 -14.79 8.06
N ALA A 5 14.86 -15.84 8.48
CA ALA A 5 13.41 -15.87 8.42
C ALA A 5 12.78 -14.84 9.37
N GLU A 6 13.38 -14.65 10.55
CA GLU A 6 12.94 -13.66 11.53
C GLU A 6 13.17 -12.22 11.02
N ASN A 7 14.34 -11.94 10.44
CA ASN A 7 14.61 -10.65 9.81
C ASN A 7 13.67 -10.36 8.63
N LEU A 8 13.38 -11.36 7.81
CA LEU A 8 12.51 -11.21 6.64
C LEU A 8 11.05 -10.94 7.07
N ASN A 9 10.57 -11.63 8.10
CA ASN A 9 9.26 -11.37 8.69
C ASN A 9 9.18 -9.98 9.35
N ASN A 10 10.26 -9.53 10.01
CA ASN A 10 10.33 -8.19 10.59
C ASN A 10 10.29 -7.10 9.52
N ILE A 11 10.98 -7.28 8.39
CA ILE A 11 10.94 -6.34 7.26
C ILE A 11 9.52 -6.27 6.67
N CYS A 12 8.88 -7.42 6.44
CA CYS A 12 7.49 -7.45 5.94
C CYS A 12 6.54 -6.76 6.92
N THR A 13 6.67 -7.00 8.23
CA THR A 13 5.82 -6.37 9.25
C THR A 13 6.06 -4.86 9.33
N ALA A 14 7.31 -4.42 9.21
CA ALA A 14 7.67 -3.01 9.22
C ALA A 14 7.18 -2.28 7.96
N ALA A 15 7.02 -2.94 6.82
CA ALA A 15 6.55 -2.34 5.57
C ALA A 15 5.06 -1.94 5.59
N ILE A 16 4.22 -2.65 6.36
CA ILE A 16 2.78 -2.41 6.46
C ILE A 16 2.43 -0.94 6.76
N PRO A 17 2.95 -0.31 7.84
CA PRO A 17 2.64 1.09 8.13
C PRO A 17 3.08 2.06 7.02
N TYR A 18 4.20 1.81 6.35
CA TYR A 18 4.65 2.67 5.24
C TYR A 18 3.74 2.59 4.01
N VAL A 19 3.20 1.41 3.71
CA VAL A 19 2.20 1.24 2.64
C VAL A 19 0.95 2.07 2.95
N TRP A 20 0.47 2.02 4.20
CA TRP A 20 -0.67 2.83 4.62
C TRP A 20 -0.40 4.33 4.56
N VAL A 21 0.80 4.79 4.94
CA VAL A 21 1.20 6.20 4.81
C VAL A 21 1.14 6.64 3.34
N LEU A 22 1.64 5.83 2.41
CA LEU A 22 1.57 6.12 0.97
C LEU A 22 0.11 6.22 0.48
N VAL A 23 -0.76 5.32 0.92
CA VAL A 23 -2.20 5.33 0.57
C VAL A 23 -2.87 6.60 1.10
N VAL A 24 -2.58 6.99 2.34
CA VAL A 24 -3.12 8.21 2.96
C VAL A 24 -2.68 9.47 2.19
N VAL A 25 -1.41 9.56 1.80
CA VAL A 25 -0.91 10.69 1.01
C VAL A 25 -1.59 10.74 -0.37
N ALA A 26 -1.73 9.59 -1.04
CA ALA A 26 -2.41 9.53 -2.33
C ALA A 26 -3.88 9.95 -2.25
N LEU A 27 -4.59 9.51 -1.20
CA LEU A 27 -5.98 9.92 -0.93
C LEU A 27 -6.07 11.41 -0.60
N MET A 28 -5.13 11.96 0.17
CA MET A 28 -5.11 13.38 0.50
C MET A 28 -4.93 14.25 -0.75
N VAL A 29 -3.98 13.91 -1.64
CA VAL A 29 -3.78 14.61 -2.92
C VAL A 29 -5.04 14.53 -3.78
N THR A 30 -5.65 13.35 -3.86
CA THR A 30 -6.88 13.14 -4.65
C THR A 30 -8.06 13.91 -4.07
N GLY A 31 -8.21 13.95 -2.75
CA GLY A 31 -9.23 14.73 -2.05
C GLY A 31 -9.08 16.23 -2.28
N ILE A 32 -7.84 16.76 -2.21
CA ILE A 32 -7.55 18.17 -2.54
C ILE A 32 -7.95 18.48 -3.99
N MET A 33 -7.64 17.57 -4.92
CA MET A 33 -8.02 17.72 -6.32
C MET A 33 -9.54 17.72 -6.56
N LEU A 34 -10.33 17.06 -5.72
CA LEU A 34 -11.80 17.07 -5.78
C LEU A 34 -12.41 18.37 -5.21
N ILE A 35 -11.71 19.06 -4.30
CA ILE A 35 -12.16 20.35 -3.74
C ILE A 35 -11.98 21.48 -4.76
N ILE A 36 -10.98 21.40 -5.63
CA ILE A 36 -10.73 22.43 -6.65
C ILE A 36 -11.87 22.39 -7.69
N PRO A 37 -12.57 23.51 -7.95
CA PRO A 37 -13.65 23.59 -8.93
C PRO A 37 -13.09 23.65 -10.36
N SER A 38 -12.40 22.59 -10.78
CA SER A 38 -11.86 22.43 -12.13
C SER A 38 -12.22 21.06 -12.67
N GLU A 39 -13.03 21.02 -13.74
CA GLU A 39 -13.46 19.75 -14.35
C GLU A 39 -12.27 18.86 -14.75
N ARG A 40 -11.18 19.44 -15.25
CA ARG A 40 -9.98 18.69 -15.67
C ARG A 40 -9.32 17.97 -14.49
N VAL A 41 -9.25 18.65 -13.35
CA VAL A 41 -8.60 18.15 -12.13
C VAL A 41 -9.51 17.13 -11.44
N HIS A 42 -10.82 17.42 -11.40
CA HIS A 42 -11.85 16.54 -10.84
C HIS A 42 -11.93 15.21 -11.60
N HIS A 43 -11.91 15.24 -12.94
CA HIS A 43 -11.98 14.03 -13.76
C HIS A 43 -10.70 13.18 -13.65
N SER A 44 -9.55 13.83 -13.44
CA SER A 44 -8.28 13.14 -13.19
C SER A 44 -8.24 12.49 -11.80
N ALA A 45 -8.77 13.17 -10.78
CA ALA A 45 -8.90 12.62 -9.43
C ALA A 45 -9.83 11.40 -9.37
N LEU A 46 -11.01 11.48 -10.02
CA LEU A 46 -11.95 10.36 -10.11
C LEU A 46 -11.36 9.15 -10.83
N LYS A 47 -10.52 9.38 -11.86
CA LYS A 47 -9.77 8.30 -12.51
C LYS A 47 -8.68 7.72 -11.61
N ALA A 48 -8.05 8.52 -10.75
CA ALA A 48 -6.98 8.07 -9.87
C ALA A 48 -7.48 7.23 -8.69
N LEU A 49 -8.67 7.51 -8.15
CA LEU A 49 -9.28 6.75 -7.05
C LEU A 49 -9.24 5.22 -7.21
N PRO A 50 -9.70 4.62 -8.33
CA PRO A 50 -9.65 3.16 -8.49
C PRO A 50 -8.22 2.63 -8.54
N PHE A 51 -7.24 3.37 -9.07
CA PHE A 51 -5.83 2.97 -9.03
C PHE A 51 -5.26 3.02 -7.61
N ILE A 52 -5.69 3.98 -6.78
CA ILE A 52 -5.27 4.06 -5.38
C ILE A 52 -5.82 2.88 -4.59
N VAL A 53 -7.09 2.53 -4.80
CA VAL A 53 -7.72 1.37 -4.17
C VAL A 53 -7.03 0.07 -4.63
N LEU A 54 -6.87 -0.12 -5.94
CA LEU A 54 -6.23 -1.32 -6.49
C LEU A 54 -4.77 -1.45 -6.01
N GLY A 55 -4.03 -0.32 -6.02
CA GLY A 55 -2.66 -0.25 -5.53
C GLY A 55 -2.55 -0.59 -4.05
N SER A 56 -3.49 -0.13 -3.22
CA SER A 56 -3.52 -0.45 -1.79
C SER A 56 -3.72 -1.95 -1.54
N ILE A 57 -4.63 -2.59 -2.27
CA ILE A 57 -4.91 -4.03 -2.17
C ILE A 57 -3.68 -4.85 -2.59
N ILE A 58 -3.05 -4.48 -3.72
CA ILE A 58 -1.86 -5.18 -4.21
C ILE A 58 -0.69 -5.02 -3.24
N ALA A 59 -0.45 -3.81 -2.73
CA ALA A 59 0.64 -3.55 -1.80
C ALA A 59 0.45 -4.31 -0.48
N MET A 60 -0.77 -4.33 0.08
CA MET A 60 -1.07 -5.15 1.25
C MET A 60 -0.94 -6.65 0.97
N GLY A 61 -1.43 -7.09 -0.19
CA GLY A 61 -1.31 -8.48 -0.64
C GLY A 61 0.13 -8.95 -0.75
N ALA A 62 1.03 -8.12 -1.29
CA ALA A 62 2.45 -8.40 -1.38
C ALA A 62 3.11 -8.58 0.00
N VAL A 63 2.75 -7.74 0.97
CA VAL A 63 3.27 -7.85 2.34
C VAL A 63 2.75 -9.11 3.04
N TYR A 64 1.48 -9.45 2.83
CA TYR A 64 0.87 -10.65 3.40
C TYR A 64 1.44 -11.94 2.80
N LEU A 65 1.68 -11.96 1.48
CA LEU A 65 2.38 -13.04 0.79
C LEU A 65 3.83 -13.20 1.27
N GLY A 66 4.53 -12.08 1.49
CA GLY A 66 5.88 -12.09 2.08
C GLY A 66 5.90 -12.75 3.45
N LYS A 67 4.96 -12.40 4.33
CA LYS A 67 4.77 -13.06 5.64
C LYS A 67 4.50 -14.55 5.51
N TRP A 68 3.60 -14.93 4.60
CA TRP A 68 3.22 -16.31 4.39
C TRP A 68 4.40 -17.17 3.88
N LEU A 69 5.16 -16.65 2.91
CA LEU A 69 6.38 -17.29 2.40
C LEU A 69 7.45 -17.41 3.49
N THR A 70 7.67 -16.38 4.31
CA THR A 70 8.60 -16.48 5.45
C THR A 70 8.19 -17.54 6.45
N GLY A 71 6.89 -17.73 6.67
CA GLY A 71 6.37 -18.79 7.53
C GLY A 71 6.62 -20.19 6.98
N LEU A 72 6.58 -20.35 5.65
CA LEU A 72 6.89 -21.63 4.97
C LEU A 72 8.38 -21.97 4.96
N ILE A 73 9.25 -20.96 4.94
CA ILE A 73 10.72 -21.15 4.95
C ILE A 73 11.25 -21.37 6.37
N ALA A 74 10.51 -20.96 7.40
CA ALA A 74 10.91 -21.05 8.80
C ALA A 74 10.72 -22.46 9.44
N PHE A 75 10.38 -23.48 8.64
CA PHE A 75 10.28 -24.88 9.07
C PHE A 75 11.64 -25.58 9.06
#